data_AF-A0A661QC39-F1
#
_entry.id   AF-A0A661QC39-F1
#
_cell.length_a   1.000
_cell.length_b   1.000
_cell.length_c   1.000
_cell.angle_alpha   90.00
_cell.angle_beta   90.00
_cell.angle_gamma   90.00
#
_symmetry.space_group_name_H-M   'P 1'
#
loop_
_entity.id
_entity.type
_entity.pdbx_description
1 polymer ?
#
loop_
_entity_poly.entity_id
_entity_poly.type
_entity_poly.pdbx_seq_one_letter_code
_entity_poly.pdbx_strand_id
1 'polypeptide(L)' 'MKSVQGLTKDHEVQLVNYLNGLEKDTGLLINFGPSGVEIKRKYRKPIQEI' A
#
# COMPACT_ATOMS: atom_id res chain seq x y z
N MET A 1 -9.25 -13.65 -4.18
CA MET A 1 -8.88 -12.22 -4.15
C MET A 1 -10.16 -11.41 -4.35
N LYS A 2 -10.56 -10.59 -3.37
CA LYS A 2 -11.69 -9.66 -3.56
C LYS A 2 -11.13 -8.36 -4.12
N SER A 3 -11.55 -8.00 -5.34
CA SER A 3 -11.35 -6.66 -5.86
C SER A 3 -12.22 -5.70 -5.06
N VAL A 4 -11.65 -4.59 -4.62
CA VAL A 4 -12.42 -3.47 -4.06
C VAL A 4 -12.68 -2.45 -5.17
N GLN A 5 -13.68 -1.60 -5.02
CA GLN A 5 -13.96 -0.53 -5.99
C GLN A 5 -12.78 0.45 -6.14
N GLY A 6 -11.96 0.61 -5.10
CA GLY A 6 -10.75 1.41 -5.13
C GLY A 6 -9.94 1.33 -3.84
N LEU A 7 -8.68 1.79 -3.87
CA LEU A 7 -7.78 1.79 -2.72
C LEU A 7 -8.10 2.94 -1.72
N THR A 8 -8.57 2.59 -0.53
CA THR A 8 -8.82 3.52 0.58
C THR A 8 -7.56 3.81 1.42
N LYS A 9 -7.64 4.85 2.28
CA LYS A 9 -6.58 5.16 3.26
C LYS A 9 -6.33 4.03 4.25
N ASP A 10 -7.37 3.29 4.65
CA ASP A 10 -7.24 2.19 5.60
C ASP A 10 -6.35 1.07 5.05
N HIS A 11 -6.47 0.76 3.75
CA HIS A 11 -5.57 -0.19 3.09
C HIS A 11 -4.10 0.27 3.10
N GLU A 12 -3.87 1.58 3.00
CA GLU A 12 -2.52 2.16 3.08
C GLU A 12 -1.95 2.06 4.51
N VAL A 13 -2.75 2.37 5.53
CA VAL A 13 -2.38 2.24 6.94
C VAL A 13 -2.05 0.79 7.28
N GLN A 14 -2.90 -0.14 6.82
CA GLN A 14 -2.68 -1.56 7.02
C GLN A 14 -1.36 -2.03 6.39
N LEU A 15 -1.04 -1.59 5.17
CA LEU A 15 0.23 -1.89 4.53
C LEU A 15 1.42 -1.37 5.34
N VAL A 16 1.35 -0.13 5.83
CA VAL A 16 2.42 0.44 6.68
C VAL A 16 2.59 -0.35 7.98
N ASN A 17 1.50 -0.82 8.59
CA ASN A 17 1.59 -1.67 9.78
C ASN A 17 2.31 -3.00 9.50
N TYR A 18 2.03 -3.63 8.36
CA TYR A 18 2.76 -4.84 7.95
C TYR A 18 4.22 -4.56 7.64
N LEU A 19 4.53 -3.44 6.98
CA LEU A 19 5.92 -3.05 6.73
C LEU A 19 6.71 -2.87 8.03
N ASN A 20 6.09 -2.29 9.06
CA ASN A 20 6.68 -2.18 10.38
C ASN A 20 6.87 -3.55 11.06
N GLY A 21 5.84 -4.39 11.08
CA GLY A 21 5.91 -5.72 11.71
C GLY A 21 6.82 -6.73 11.02
N LEU A 22 7.08 -6.55 9.71
CA LEU A 22 7.98 -7.39 8.91
C LEU A 22 9.37 -6.78 8.72
N GLU A 23 9.62 -5.59 9.27
CA GLU A 23 10.86 -4.82 9.08
C GLU A 23 11.25 -4.61 7.60
N LYS A 24 10.25 -4.48 6.72
CA LYS A 24 10.45 -4.22 5.29
C LYS A 24 10.28 -2.73 4.99
N ASP A 25 11.21 -2.15 4.23
CA ASP A 25 11.19 -0.71 3.99
C ASP A 25 10.19 -0.26 2.92
N THR A 26 9.80 -1.14 2.00
CA THR A 26 8.91 -0.82 0.88
C THR A 26 7.82 -1.88 0.72
N GLY A 27 6.61 -1.43 0.41
CA GLY A 27 5.49 -2.27 0.03
C GLY A 27 4.69 -1.72 -1.15
N LEU A 28 3.98 -2.60 -1.84
CA LEU A 28 3.06 -2.26 -2.91
C LEU A 28 1.64 -2.67 -2.52
N LEU A 29 0.72 -1.75 -2.71
CA LEU A 29 -0.71 -1.98 -2.68
C LEU A 29 -1.18 -2.06 -4.14
N ILE A 30 -1.77 -3.19 -4.53
CA ILE A 30 -2.23 -3.41 -5.91
C ILE A 30 -3.71 -3.79 -5.86
N ASN A 31 -4.58 -2.99 -6.46
CA ASN A 31 -5.98 -3.30 -6.65
C ASN A 31 -6.24 -3.67 -8.11
N PHE A 32 -6.83 -4.84 -8.34
CA PHE A 32 -7.24 -5.29 -9.67
C PHE A 32 -8.74 -5.02 -9.86
N GLY A 33 -9.07 -3.72 -9.89
CA GLY A 33 -10.43 -3.19 -10.03
C GLY A 33 -11.07 -3.51 -11.38
N PRO A 34 -12.41 -3.46 -11.48
CA PRO A 34 -13.11 -3.56 -12.77
C PRO A 34 -12.77 -2.41 -13.73
N SER A 35 -12.32 -1.27 -13.20
CA SER A 35 -11.84 -0.10 -13.94
C SER A 35 -10.36 -0.20 -14.36
N GLY A 36 -9.63 -1.24 -13.92
CA GLY A 36 -8.20 -1.41 -14.19
C GLY A 36 -7.37 -1.64 -12.93
N VAL A 37 -6.05 -1.61 -13.10
CA VAL A 37 -5.09 -1.84 -12.01
C VAL A 37 -4.71 -0.52 -11.34
N GLU A 38 -4.93 -0.40 -10.04
CA GLU A 38 -4.41 0.70 -9.21
C GLU A 38 -3.19 0.23 -8.44
N ILE A 39 -2.13 1.03 -8.45
CA ILE A 39 -0.87 0.72 -7.75
C ILE A 39 -0.52 1.89 -6.83
N LYS A 40 -0.28 1.61 -5.55
CA LYS A 40 0.29 2.57 -4.60
C LYS A 40 1.54 1.97 -3.95
N ARG A 41 2.62 2.75 -3.93
CA ARG A 41 3.84 2.40 -3.20
C ARG A 41 3.84 3.05 -1.82
N LYS A 42 4.22 2.30 -0.80
CA LYS A 42 4.36 2.79 0.57
C LYS A 42 5.72 2.44 1.14
N TYR A 43 6.16 3.29 2.06
CA TYR A 43 7.44 3.17 2.73
C TYR A 43 7.20 3.07 4.23
N ARG A 44 8.02 2.26 4.91
CA ARG A 44 8.00 2.12 6.36
C ARG A 44 8.38 3.42 7.06
N LYS A 45 9.39 4.10 6.51
CA LYS A 45 9.90 5.38 7.00
C LYS A 45 9.49 6.48 6.02
N PRO A 46 9.24 7.70 6.51
CA PRO A 46 9.09 8.86 5.64
C PRO A 46 10.31 8.97 4.72
N ILE A 47 10.07 9.34 3.45
CA ILE A 47 11.16 9.71 2.56
C ILE A 47 11.78 10.97 3.18
N GLN A 48 13.03 10.90 3.60
CA GLN A 48 13.77 12.11 3.98
C GLN A 48 14.04 12.88 2.69
N GLU A 49 13.45 14.06 2.58
CA GLU A 49 13.84 15.02 1.55
C GLU A 49 15.25 15.51 1.90
N ILE A 50 16.18 15.34 0.97
CA ILE A 50 17.59 15.75 1.08
C ILE A 50 17.71 17.20 0.67
#